data_AF-A0A8D8P5H9-F1
#
_entry.id   AF-A0A8D8P5H9-F1
#
_cell.length_a   1.000
_cell.length_b   1.000
_cell.length_c   1.000
_cell.angle_alpha   90.00
_cell.angle_beta   90.00
_cell.angle_gamma   90.00
#
_symmetry.space_group_name_H-M   'P 1'
#
loop_
_entity.id
_entity.type
_entity.pdbx_description
1 polymer ?
#
loop_
_entity_poly.entity_id
_entity_poly.type
_entity_poly.pdbx_seq_one_letter_code
_entity_poly.pdbx_strand_id
1 'polypeptide(L)'
;MMPPINRNDAQQGHSDGGQGLIVPKKLINPCVDSMDRQNLHRELMFNQKMGKSVLNQKSELQRALEKQKERQVLAAQNLAKQQAAENSIANELGRVIMQRAARLEQKNLAAAAAGSGSQSDPHPDSINPEYLNARAKLRATQAAAVYSK
;
A
#
# COMPACT_ATOMS: atom_id res chain seq x y z
N MET A 1 13.78 -22.12 29.04
CA MET A 1 14.08 -21.24 30.19
C MET A 1 15.58 -21.05 30.27
N MET A 2 16.09 -19.85 30.58
CA MET A 2 17.54 -19.69 30.78
C MET A 2 17.95 -20.42 32.07
N PRO A 3 19.07 -21.16 32.08
CA PRO A 3 19.55 -21.85 33.27
C PRO A 3 19.93 -20.85 34.38
N PRO A 4 19.78 -21.22 35.66
CA PRO A 4 20.25 -20.40 36.77
C PRO A 4 21.77 -20.30 36.75
N ILE A 5 22.30 -19.08 36.86
CA ILE A 5 23.72 -18.85 37.11
C ILE A 5 23.93 -18.99 38.62
N ASN A 6 24.52 -20.10 39.04
CA ASN A 6 24.97 -20.28 40.43
C ASN A 6 26.21 -19.39 40.63
N ARG A 7 26.01 -18.19 41.18
CA ARG A 7 27.07 -17.22 41.50
C ARG A 7 27.33 -17.21 43.00
N ASN A 8 27.77 -18.36 43.53
CA ASN A 8 28.55 -18.38 44.75
C ASN A 8 30.00 -18.22 44.34
N ASP A 9 30.71 -17.27 44.95
CA ASP A 9 32.18 -17.12 45.04
C ASP A 9 32.64 -15.69 44.72
N ALA A 10 32.29 -14.72 45.58
CA ALA A 10 33.08 -13.49 45.80
C ALA A 10 32.57 -12.57 46.94
N GLN A 11 31.63 -13.00 47.79
CA GLN A 11 31.20 -12.19 48.93
C GLN A 11 31.83 -12.69 50.21
N GLN A 12 33.15 -12.48 50.36
CA GLN A 12 33.78 -12.55 51.68
C GLN A 12 33.55 -11.21 52.39
N GLY A 13 32.71 -11.28 53.43
CA GLY A 13 32.51 -10.19 54.38
C GLY A 13 33.79 -9.86 55.14
N HIS A 14 33.91 -8.59 55.53
CA HIS A 14 34.80 -8.01 56.53
C HIS A 14 35.89 -8.92 57.11
N SER A 15 37.01 -9.06 56.42
CA SER A 15 38.29 -9.25 57.09
C SER A 15 38.78 -7.88 57.53
N ASP A 16 38.65 -7.59 58.82
CA ASP A 16 39.50 -6.58 59.45
C ASP A 16 40.91 -7.17 59.35
N GLY A 17 41.76 -6.54 58.54
CA GLY A 17 43.18 -6.89 58.54
C GLY A 17 43.64 -6.66 59.96
N GLY A 18 43.95 -7.74 60.67
CA GLY A 18 44.39 -7.66 62.05
C GLY A 18 45.40 -6.52 62.15
N GLN A 19 45.22 -5.66 63.17
CA GLN A 19 46.05 -4.49 63.48
C GLN A 19 45.55 -3.12 62.93
N GLY A 20 44.28 -2.99 62.52
CA GLY A 20 43.67 -1.67 62.25
C GLY A 20 44.10 -0.99 60.95
N LEU A 21 44.70 -1.74 60.01
CA LEU A 21 45.03 -1.25 58.68
C LEU A 21 43.80 -1.36 57.76
N ILE A 22 43.39 -0.23 57.18
CA ILE A 22 42.33 -0.22 56.16
C ILE A 22 42.91 -0.79 54.85
N VAL A 23 42.56 -2.03 54.54
CA VAL A 23 42.91 -2.67 53.27
C VAL A 23 41.95 -2.17 52.17
N PRO A 24 42.44 -1.84 50.96
CA PRO A 24 41.58 -1.53 49.82
C PRO A 24 40.60 -2.68 49.53
N LYS A 25 39.30 -2.39 49.52
CA LYS A 25 38.23 -3.36 49.26
C LYS A 25 37.57 -3.10 47.91
N LYS A 26 37.18 -4.17 47.21
CA LYS A 26 36.31 -4.05 46.05
C LYS A 26 34.92 -3.68 46.54
N LEU A 27 34.40 -2.54 46.07
CA LEU A 27 33.02 -2.15 46.35
C LEU A 27 32.07 -3.17 45.72
N ILE A 28 31.04 -3.55 46.46
CA ILE A 28 30.01 -4.47 45.97
C ILE A 28 29.12 -3.72 45.00
N ASN A 29 28.88 -4.31 43.83
CA ASN A 29 27.99 -3.71 42.84
C ASN A 29 26.52 -3.95 43.27
N PRO A 30 25.74 -2.90 43.57
CA PRO A 30 24.35 -3.08 44.04
C PRO A 30 23.44 -3.73 42.98
N CYS A 31 23.83 -3.72 41.70
CA CYS A 31 23.12 -4.42 40.64
C CYS A 31 23.37 -5.93 40.64
N VAL A 32 24.47 -6.41 41.24
CA VAL A 32 24.73 -7.85 41.39
C VAL A 32 24.13 -8.44 42.67
N ASP A 33 23.76 -7.61 43.64
CA ASP A 33 23.09 -8.09 44.86
C ASP A 33 21.58 -8.24 44.70
N SER A 34 20.96 -7.39 43.89
CA SER A 34 19.51 -7.45 43.65
C SER A 34 19.17 -8.47 42.57
N MET A 35 18.61 -9.59 43.00
CA MET A 35 18.08 -10.63 42.10
C MET A 35 17.02 -10.04 41.16
N ASP A 36 16.14 -9.18 41.66
CA ASP A 36 15.07 -8.55 40.87
C ASP A 36 15.62 -7.72 39.71
N ARG A 37 16.67 -6.91 39.96
CA ARG A 37 17.32 -6.12 38.90
C ARG A 37 17.96 -7.02 37.84
N GLN A 38 18.58 -8.13 38.26
CA GLN A 38 19.15 -9.08 37.31
C GLN A 38 18.08 -9.81 36.50
N ASN A 39 16.96 -10.19 37.14
CA ASN A 39 15.84 -10.83 36.49
C ASN A 39 15.24 -9.92 35.41
N LEU A 40 14.98 -8.65 35.77
CA LEU A 40 14.48 -7.64 34.85
C LEU A 40 15.43 -7.42 33.66
N HIS A 41 16.74 -7.30 33.91
CA HIS A 41 17.72 -7.16 32.84
C HIS A 41 17.70 -8.34 31.86
N ARG A 42 17.59 -9.58 32.36
CA ARG A 42 17.50 -10.77 31.51
C ARG A 42 16.23 -10.79 30.68
N GLU A 43 15.09 -10.43 31.28
CA GLU A 43 13.81 -10.35 30.57
C GLU A 43 13.85 -9.30 29.45
N LEU A 44 14.37 -8.10 29.75
CA LEU A 44 14.51 -7.03 28.75
C LEU A 44 15.44 -7.44 27.60
N MET A 45 16.58 -8.06 27.90
CA MET A 45 17.51 -8.58 26.89
C MET A 45 16.88 -9.70 26.06
N PHE A 46 16.09 -10.58 26.68
CA PHE A 46 15.36 -11.62 25.97
C PHE A 46 14.31 -11.02 25.03
N ASN A 47 13.52 -10.05 25.49
CA ASN A 47 12.52 -9.38 24.69
C ASN A 47 13.14 -8.62 23.50
N GLN A 48 14.29 -7.97 23.70
CA GLN A 48 15.05 -7.34 22.62
C GLN A 48 15.54 -8.37 21.59
N LYS A 49 16.12 -9.50 22.02
CA LYS A 49 16.54 -10.59 21.12
C LYS A 49 15.38 -11.19 20.32
N MET A 50 14.21 -11.27 20.93
CA MET A 50 12.98 -11.78 20.31
C MET A 50 12.24 -10.71 19.47
N GLY A 51 12.73 -9.46 19.42
CA GLY A 51 12.07 -8.36 18.70
C GLY A 51 10.75 -7.90 19.31
N LYS A 52 10.46 -8.25 20.58
CA LYS A 52 9.25 -7.84 21.30
C LYS A 52 9.49 -6.52 22.02
N SER A 53 8.94 -5.43 21.49
CA SER A 53 8.98 -4.13 22.17
C SER A 53 8.07 -4.16 23.39
N VAL A 54 8.58 -3.96 24.61
CA VAL A 54 7.77 -3.92 25.84
C VAL A 54 7.11 -2.56 26.09
N LEU A 55 7.65 -1.49 25.50
CA LEU A 55 7.23 -0.11 25.81
C LEU A 55 6.07 0.38 24.95
N ASN A 56 5.72 -0.33 23.85
CA ASN A 56 4.76 0.13 22.85
C ASN A 56 3.86 -0.99 22.28
N GLN A 57 3.46 -1.96 23.11
CA GLN A 57 2.58 -3.06 22.64
C GLN A 57 1.14 -2.58 22.48
N LYS A 58 0.70 -2.34 21.24
CA LYS A 58 -0.73 -2.50 20.92
C LYS A 58 -1.08 -3.98 21.15
N SER A 59 -2.23 -4.26 21.78
CA SER A 59 -2.68 -5.64 21.92
C SER A 59 -2.87 -6.29 20.54
N GLU A 60 -2.79 -7.62 20.45
CA GLU A 60 -3.08 -8.37 19.21
C GLU A 60 -4.43 -7.95 18.61
N LEU A 61 -5.45 -7.77 19.46
CA LEU A 61 -6.77 -7.27 19.10
C LEU A 61 -6.69 -5.86 18.50
N GLN A 62 -5.98 -4.93 19.14
CA GLN A 62 -5.86 -3.56 18.65
C GLN A 62 -5.15 -3.51 17.30
N ARG A 63 -4.11 -4.34 17.09
CA ARG A 63 -3.44 -4.47 15.80
C ARG A 63 -4.37 -5.04 14.72
N ALA A 64 -5.21 -6.02 15.08
CA ALA A 64 -6.20 -6.59 14.17
C ALA A 64 -7.29 -5.58 13.77
N LEU A 65 -7.80 -4.80 14.73
CA LEU A 65 -8.80 -3.75 14.46
C LEU A 65 -8.24 -2.63 13.58
N GLU A 66 -7.00 -2.19 13.84
CA GLU A 66 -6.33 -1.18 13.02
C GLU A 66 -6.15 -1.68 11.59
N LYS A 67 -5.66 -2.91 11.41
CA LYS A 67 -5.55 -3.56 10.09
C LYS A 67 -6.90 -3.69 9.39
N GLN A 68 -7.97 -3.99 10.11
CA GLN A 68 -9.32 -4.05 9.55
C GLN A 68 -9.80 -2.67 9.10
N LYS A 69 -9.55 -1.63 9.89
CA LYS A 69 -9.91 -0.24 9.56
C LYS A 69 -9.14 0.24 8.33
N GLU A 70 -7.83 0.00 8.26
CA GLU A 70 -7.01 0.30 7.08
C GLU A 70 -7.54 -0.40 5.83
N ARG A 71 -7.92 -1.68 5.93
CA ARG A 71 -8.48 -2.44 4.82
C ARG A 71 -9.80 -1.85 4.32
N GLN A 72 -10.68 -1.39 5.22
CA GLN A 72 -11.93 -0.72 4.83
C GLN A 72 -11.67 0.61 4.12
N VAL A 73 -10.75 1.43 4.64
CA VAL A 73 -10.40 2.72 4.02
C VAL A 73 -9.82 2.51 2.63
N LEU A 74 -8.94 1.53 2.46
CA LEU A 74 -8.35 1.23 1.16
C LEU A 74 -9.40 0.71 0.17
N ALA A 75 -10.31 -0.15 0.62
CA ALA A 75 -11.42 -0.63 -0.21
C ALA A 75 -12.35 0.52 -0.65
N ALA A 76 -12.72 1.42 0.27
CA ALA A 76 -13.53 2.59 -0.04
C ALA A 76 -12.83 3.54 -1.02
N GLN A 77 -11.53 3.78 -0.84
CA GLN A 77 -10.74 4.62 -1.76
C GLN A 77 -10.67 3.99 -3.16
N ASN A 78 -10.46 2.68 -3.25
CA ASN A 78 -10.43 1.98 -4.54
C ASN A 78 -11.77 2.04 -5.26
N LEU A 79 -12.88 1.87 -4.54
CA LEU A 79 -14.22 2.00 -5.09
C LEU A 79 -14.47 3.43 -5.60
N ALA A 80 -14.12 4.44 -4.80
CA ALA A 80 -14.25 5.85 -5.19
C ALA A 80 -13.41 6.19 -6.44
N LYS A 81 -12.18 5.66 -6.55
CA LYS A 81 -11.34 5.82 -7.75
C LYS A 81 -11.98 5.17 -8.97
N GLN A 82 -12.57 3.99 -8.81
CA GLN A 82 -13.22 3.27 -9.90
C GLN A 82 -14.47 4.00 -10.39
N GLN A 83 -15.31 4.50 -9.46
CA GLN A 83 -16.46 5.34 -9.78
C GLN A 83 -16.06 6.66 -10.44
N ALA A 84 -14.99 7.30 -9.97
CA ALA A 84 -14.48 8.52 -10.60
C ALA A 84 -13.98 8.26 -12.03
N ALA A 85 -13.31 7.14 -12.27
CA ALA A 85 -12.87 6.73 -13.60
C ALA A 85 -14.06 6.44 -14.52
N GLU A 86 -15.06 5.68 -14.06
CA GLU A 86 -16.28 5.39 -14.83
C GLU A 86 -17.05 6.67 -15.16
N ASN A 87 -17.24 7.56 -14.18
CA ASN A 87 -17.90 8.85 -14.39
C ASN A 87 -17.12 9.73 -15.36
N SER A 88 -15.79 9.71 -15.31
CA SER A 88 -14.94 10.42 -16.27
C SER A 88 -15.12 9.87 -17.68
N ILE A 89 -15.09 8.54 -17.85
CA ILE A 89 -15.27 7.89 -19.16
C ILE A 89 -16.67 8.18 -19.71
N ALA A 90 -17.71 8.07 -18.88
CA ALA A 90 -19.08 8.36 -19.27
C ALA A 90 -19.26 9.83 -19.69
N ASN A 91 -18.66 10.77 -18.95
CA ASN A 91 -18.70 12.19 -19.26
C ASN A 91 -17.95 12.51 -20.57
N GLU A 92 -16.75 11.95 -20.75
CA GLU A 92 -15.96 12.13 -21.96
C GLU A 92 -16.64 11.54 -23.20
N LEU A 93 -17.20 10.33 -23.08
CA LEU A 93 -17.97 9.69 -24.15
C LEU A 93 -19.20 10.53 -24.53
N GLY A 94 -19.96 11.01 -23.54
CA GLY A 94 -21.12 11.88 -23.77
C GLY A 94 -20.74 13.17 -24.52
N ARG A 95 -19.62 13.78 -24.15
CA ARG A 95 -19.08 14.97 -24.83
C ARG A 95 -18.74 14.70 -26.30
N VAL A 96 -18.09 13.56 -26.59
CA VAL A 96 -17.74 13.15 -27.96
C VAL A 96 -19.00 12.87 -28.80
N ILE A 97 -19.99 12.19 -28.24
CA ILE A 97 -21.28 11.91 -28.91
C ILE A 97 -21.96 13.22 -29.31
N MET A 98 -22.05 14.18 -28.38
CA MET A 98 -22.67 15.48 -28.62
C MET A 98 -21.93 16.28 -29.71
N GLN A 99 -20.59 16.32 -29.64
CA GLN A 99 -19.78 16.99 -30.66
C GLN A 99 -19.98 16.37 -32.06
N ARG A 100 -20.12 15.05 -32.12
CA ARG A 100 -20.35 14.34 -33.38
C ARG A 100 -21.75 14.62 -33.96
N ALA A 101 -22.77 14.65 -33.11
CA ALA A 101 -24.13 15.00 -33.51
C ALA A 101 -24.19 16.41 -34.12
N ALA A 102 -23.59 17.40 -33.46
CA ALA A 102 -23.53 18.78 -33.96
C ALA A 102 -22.82 18.87 -35.33
N ARG A 103 -21.72 18.12 -35.53
CA ARG A 103 -21.01 18.07 -36.82
C ARG A 103 -21.87 17.43 -37.93
N LEU A 104 -22.67 16.42 -37.61
CA LEU A 104 -23.58 15.80 -38.58
C LEU A 104 -24.72 16.75 -38.96
N GLU A 105 -25.29 17.46 -37.98
CA GLU A 105 -26.34 18.46 -38.21
C GLU A 105 -25.84 19.58 -39.13
N GLN A 106 -24.65 20.13 -38.87
CA GLN A 106 -24.02 21.12 -39.75
C GLN A 106 -23.80 20.62 -41.17
N LYS A 107 -23.37 19.35 -41.34
CA LYS A 107 -23.21 18.74 -42.67
C LYS A 107 -24.54 18.58 -43.39
N ASN A 108 -25.59 18.15 -42.69
CA ASN A 108 -26.93 18.06 -43.25
C ASN A 108 -27.49 19.43 -43.66
N LEU A 109 -27.31 20.45 -42.82
CA LEU A 109 -27.69 21.84 -43.12
C LEU A 109 -26.93 22.37 -44.34
N ALA A 110 -25.62 22.13 -44.42
CA ALA A 110 -24.80 22.54 -45.55
C ALA A 110 -25.18 21.79 -46.85
N ALA A 111 -25.47 20.49 -46.76
CA ALA A 111 -25.95 19.70 -47.90
C ALA A 111 -27.34 20.16 -48.38
N ALA A 112 -28.24 20.52 -47.45
CA ALA A 112 -29.54 21.09 -47.77
C ALA A 112 -29.43 22.49 -48.41
N ALA A 113 -28.50 23.33 -47.95
CA ALA A 113 -28.26 24.67 -48.51
C ALA A 113 -27.55 24.64 -49.87
N ALA A 114 -26.73 23.63 -50.15
CA ALA A 114 -26.01 23.49 -51.42
C ALA A 114 -26.88 23.01 -52.59
N GLY A 115 -28.18 22.73 -52.39
CA GLY A 115 -29.09 22.34 -53.46
C GLY A 115 -28.73 21.02 -54.16
N SER A 116 -27.77 20.25 -53.66
CA SER A 116 -27.43 18.93 -54.17
C SER A 116 -28.40 17.91 -53.57
N GLY A 117 -29.63 17.90 -54.07
CA GLY A 117 -30.55 16.78 -53.91
C GLY A 117 -30.05 15.57 -54.70
N SER A 118 -28.86 15.06 -54.39
CA SER A 118 -28.49 13.71 -54.77
C SER A 118 -29.24 12.80 -53.82
N GLN A 119 -30.35 12.30 -54.32
CA GLN A 119 -31.02 11.13 -53.79
C GLN A 119 -30.00 9.98 -53.83
N SER A 120 -29.16 9.88 -52.80
CA SER A 120 -28.41 8.66 -52.56
C SER A 120 -29.41 7.67 -52.02
N ASP A 121 -29.99 6.87 -52.92
CA ASP A 121 -30.71 5.66 -52.56
C ASP A 121 -29.91 4.93 -51.47
N PRO A 122 -30.56 4.46 -50.39
CA PRO A 122 -29.87 3.74 -49.32
C PRO A 122 -29.45 2.37 -49.90
N HIS A 123 -28.32 2.33 -50.60
CA HIS A 123 -27.69 1.10 -51.00
C HIS A 123 -27.23 0.42 -49.69
N PRO A 124 -27.71 -0.80 -49.37
CA PRO A 124 -27.42 -1.48 -48.10
C PRO A 124 -25.92 -1.69 -47.81
N ASP A 125 -25.05 -1.46 -48.79
CA ASP A 125 -23.61 -1.66 -48.71
C ASP A 125 -22.78 -0.38 -48.52
N SER A 126 -23.38 0.81 -48.43
CA SER A 126 -22.64 2.04 -48.15
C SER A 126 -22.26 2.14 -46.66
N ILE A 127 -21.34 1.26 -46.26
CA ILE A 127 -20.77 1.23 -44.92
C ILE A 127 -20.13 2.59 -44.61
N ASN A 128 -20.51 3.17 -43.47
CA ASN A 128 -20.01 4.46 -43.01
C ASN A 128 -18.47 4.53 -43.13
N PRO A 129 -17.90 5.53 -43.82
CA PRO A 129 -16.45 5.60 -44.08
C PRO A 129 -15.62 5.66 -42.78
N GLU A 130 -16.17 6.20 -41.70
CA GLU A 130 -15.50 6.17 -40.40
C GLU A 130 -15.41 4.76 -39.82
N TYR A 131 -16.41 3.91 -40.04
CA TYR A 131 -16.40 2.53 -39.59
C TYR A 131 -15.31 1.72 -40.32
N LEU A 132 -15.15 1.93 -41.63
CA LEU A 132 -14.09 1.31 -42.42
C LEU A 132 -12.70 1.73 -41.90
N ASN A 133 -12.52 3.00 -41.59
CA ASN A 133 -11.27 3.53 -41.04
C ASN A 133 -10.96 2.98 -39.63
N ALA A 134 -11.96 2.90 -38.75
CA ALA A 134 -11.81 2.33 -37.41
C ALA A 134 -11.44 0.84 -37.48
N ARG A 135 -12.11 0.08 -38.36
CA ARG A 135 -11.83 -1.34 -38.60
C ARG A 135 -10.42 -1.56 -39.16
N ALA A 136 -9.97 -0.73 -40.09
CA ALA A 136 -8.62 -0.80 -40.64
C ALA A 136 -7.55 -0.54 -39.56
N LYS A 137 -7.75 0.47 -38.70
CA LYS A 137 -6.85 0.78 -37.58
C LYS A 137 -6.78 -0.37 -36.57
N LEU A 138 -7.92 -0.96 -36.19
CA LEU A 138 -7.97 -2.13 -35.30
C LEU A 138 -7.21 -3.32 -35.87
N ARG A 139 -7.32 -3.58 -37.18
CA ARG A 139 -6.53 -4.62 -37.84
C ARG A 139 -5.03 -4.34 -37.77
N ALA A 140 -4.62 -3.09 -37.99
CA ALA A 140 -3.23 -2.70 -37.94
C ALA A 140 -2.63 -2.87 -36.53
N THR A 141 -3.37 -2.48 -35.48
CA THR A 141 -2.92 -2.63 -34.09
C THR A 141 -2.85 -4.10 -33.66
N GLN A 142 -3.81 -4.94 -34.09
CA GLN A 142 -3.76 -6.37 -33.82
C GLN A 142 -2.59 -7.05 -34.55
N ALA A 143 -2.32 -6.69 -35.81
CA ALA A 143 -1.17 -7.19 -36.55
C ALA A 143 0.16 -6.80 -35.89
N ALA A 144 0.28 -5.56 -35.40
CA ALA A 144 1.47 -5.11 -34.67
C ALA A 144 1.65 -5.83 -33.33
N ALA A 145 0.58 -6.11 -32.59
CA ALA A 145 0.63 -6.86 -31.33
C ALA A 145 1.04 -8.33 -31.53
N VAL A 146 0.69 -8.92 -32.68
CA VAL A 146 1.07 -10.30 -33.03
C VAL A 146 2.56 -10.42 -33.40
N TYR A 147 3.15 -9.37 -33.97
CA TYR A 147 4.57 -9.34 -34.38
C TYR A 147 5.55 -8.86 -33.29
N SER A 148 5.07 -8.52 -32.09
CA SER A 148 5.89 -7.99 -30.97
C SER A 148 6.29 -9.06 -29.94
N LYS A 149 6.27 -10.35 -30.30
CA LYS A 149 6.72 -11.46 -29.43
C LYS A 149 7.98 -12.12 -29.96
#